data_AF-A0A973Z1A8-F1
#
_entry.id   AF-A0A973Z1A8-F1
#
_cell.length_a   1.000
_cell.length_b   1.000
_cell.length_c   1.000
_cell.angle_alpha   90.00
_cell.angle_beta   90.00
_cell.angle_gamma   90.00
#
_symmetry.space_group_name_H-M   'P 1'
#
loop_
_entity.id
_entity.type
_entity.pdbx_description
1 polymer ?
#
loop_
_entity_poly.entity_id
_entity_poly.type
_entity_poly.pdbx_seq_one_letter_code
_entity_poly.pdbx_strand_id
1 'polypeptide(L)'
;MEASKVDQAGAGARFVNVGERTNVTGSAKFKKLILAGDYDAAVEVARDQVENGAQIVDVNMDEALLDSEQAMTTFLKRIAAEPDIARVPVMIDSSKWSVIEAGLKCVSGKPIVNSISMKEGEAPFLELARKC
;
A
#
# COMPACT_ATOMS: atom_id res chain seq x y z
N MET A 1 28.53 -20.54 -13.80
CA MET A 1 28.01 -19.89 -12.59
C MET A 1 27.77 -18.44 -12.95
N GLU A 2 26.52 -18.11 -13.28
CA GLU A 2 26.13 -16.76 -13.64
C GLU A 2 25.81 -16.03 -12.32
N ALA A 3 26.56 -14.96 -12.04
CA ALA A 3 26.34 -14.16 -10.86
C ALA A 3 24.97 -13.47 -10.95
N SER A 4 24.15 -13.69 -9.94
CA SER A 4 22.84 -13.10 -9.74
C SER A 4 22.88 -11.58 -9.90
N LYS A 5 22.04 -11.05 -10.79
CA LYS A 5 21.77 -9.60 -10.91
C LYS A 5 21.14 -9.12 -9.59
N VAL A 6 21.95 -8.49 -8.75
CA VAL A 6 21.47 -7.59 -7.71
C VAL A 6 20.96 -6.36 -8.44
N ASP A 7 19.65 -6.12 -8.40
CA ASP A 7 19.04 -4.90 -8.94
C ASP A 7 19.63 -3.70 -8.19
N GLN A 8 20.57 -3.02 -8.82
CA GLN A 8 21.09 -1.75 -8.34
C GLN A 8 20.00 -0.71 -8.58
N ALA A 9 19.30 -0.31 -7.51
CA ALA A 9 18.62 0.96 -7.48
C ALA A 9 19.68 2.05 -7.75
N GLY A 10 19.77 2.48 -8.99
CA GLY A 10 20.72 3.50 -9.44
C GLY A 10 20.57 4.77 -8.63
N ALA A 11 21.69 5.47 -8.42
CA ALA A 11 21.80 6.76 -7.76
C ALA A 11 21.07 7.91 -8.50
N GLY A 12 19.76 7.78 -8.77
CA GLY A 12 19.08 8.59 -9.80
C GLY A 12 17.64 9.05 -9.54
N ALA A 13 16.96 8.66 -8.45
CA ALA A 13 15.67 9.27 -8.12
C ALA A 13 15.87 10.39 -7.09
N ARG A 14 15.91 11.65 -7.54
CA ARG A 14 15.93 12.81 -6.62
C ARG A 14 14.57 13.04 -5.94
N PHE A 15 13.50 12.50 -6.50
CA PHE A 15 12.14 12.54 -5.98
C PHE A 15 11.43 11.22 -6.28
N VAL A 16 10.60 10.74 -5.36
CA VAL A 16 9.82 9.51 -5.53
C VAL A 16 8.35 9.88 -5.43
N ASN A 17 7.60 9.67 -6.51
CA ASN A 17 6.15 9.91 -6.52
C ASN A 17 5.42 8.75 -5.83
N VAL A 18 4.65 9.05 -4.80
CA VAL A 18 3.72 8.12 -4.14
C VAL A 18 2.32 8.40 -4.66
N GLY A 19 1.67 7.40 -5.25
CA GLY A 19 0.29 7.52 -5.75
C GLY A 19 -0.72 7.45 -4.60
N GLU A 20 -1.43 8.54 -4.35
CA GLU A 20 -2.37 8.73 -3.22
C GLU A 20 -3.84 8.39 -3.52
N ARG A 21 -4.21 8.11 -4.77
CA ARG A 21 -5.63 8.04 -5.20
C ARG A 21 -6.34 6.76 -4.75
N THR A 22 -5.59 5.76 -4.31
CA THR A 22 -6.05 4.48 -3.74
C THR A 22 -6.34 4.63 -2.24
N ASN A 23 -7.04 5.71 -1.88
CA ASN A 23 -7.33 6.10 -0.50
C ASN A 23 -8.84 6.31 -0.32
N VAL A 24 -9.48 5.48 0.51
CA VAL A 24 -10.94 5.54 0.75
C VAL A 24 -11.35 6.86 1.42
N THR A 25 -10.51 7.44 2.27
CA THR A 25 -10.79 8.72 2.92
C THR A 25 -10.56 9.91 1.98
N GLY A 26 -9.51 9.86 1.16
CA GLY A 26 -9.05 10.97 0.32
C GLY A 26 -9.60 11.01 -1.12
N SER A 27 -10.13 9.90 -1.64
CA SER A 27 -10.56 9.79 -3.04
C SER A 27 -12.02 9.37 -3.16
N ALA A 28 -12.89 10.31 -3.55
CA ALA A 28 -14.33 10.06 -3.72
C ALA A 28 -14.62 8.96 -4.76
N LYS A 29 -13.81 8.89 -5.84
CA LYS A 29 -13.92 7.82 -6.85
C LYS A 29 -13.59 6.48 -6.21
N PHE A 30 -12.44 6.36 -5.55
CA PHE A 30 -11.98 5.10 -4.97
C PHE A 30 -12.93 4.61 -3.86
N LYS A 31 -13.36 5.52 -2.98
CA LYS A 31 -14.38 5.25 -1.95
C LYS A 31 -15.63 4.61 -2.53
N LYS A 32 -16.19 5.20 -3.59
CA LYS A 32 -17.40 4.67 -4.24
C LYS A 32 -17.19 3.24 -4.75
N LEU A 33 -16.04 2.96 -5.36
CA LEU A 33 -15.72 1.64 -5.91
C LEU A 33 -15.58 0.60 -4.80
N ILE A 34 -14.82 0.90 -3.74
CA ILE A 34 -14.62 -0.02 -2.62
C ILE A 34 -15.93 -0.29 -1.88
N LEU A 35 -16.74 0.74 -1.60
CA LEU A 35 -18.05 0.56 -0.96
C LEU A 35 -19.05 -0.24 -1.83
N ALA A 36 -18.91 -0.17 -3.15
CA ALA A 36 -19.71 -0.97 -4.09
C ALA A 36 -19.16 -2.40 -4.30
N GLY A 37 -17.99 -2.73 -3.73
CA GLY A 37 -17.31 -4.00 -3.97
C GLY A 37 -16.72 -4.13 -5.39
N ASP A 38 -16.61 -3.04 -6.13
CA ASP A 38 -16.07 -3.00 -7.49
C ASP A 38 -14.53 -2.91 -7.45
N TYR A 39 -13.90 -4.02 -7.04
CA TYR A 39 -12.45 -4.12 -6.91
C TYR A 39 -11.74 -4.09 -8.26
N ASP A 40 -12.39 -4.55 -9.34
CA ASP A 40 -11.81 -4.55 -10.68
C ASP A 40 -11.63 -3.10 -11.18
N ALA A 41 -12.66 -2.25 -11.04
CA ALA A 41 -12.50 -0.83 -11.34
C ALA A 41 -11.57 -0.10 -10.36
N ALA A 42 -11.47 -0.55 -9.11
CA ALA A 42 -10.54 0.01 -8.13
C ALA A 42 -9.07 -0.28 -8.50
N VAL A 43 -8.79 -1.46 -9.06
CA VAL A 43 -7.46 -1.83 -9.57
C VAL A 43 -7.03 -0.88 -10.70
N GLU A 44 -7.94 -0.45 -11.56
CA GLU A 44 -7.64 0.56 -12.60
C GLU A 44 -7.14 1.87 -12.00
N VAL A 45 -7.65 2.30 -10.83
CA VAL A 45 -7.15 3.50 -10.15
C VAL A 45 -5.68 3.34 -9.75
N ALA A 46 -5.26 2.15 -9.33
CA ALA A 46 -3.86 1.87 -9.03
C ALA A 46 -3.01 1.83 -10.31
N ARG A 47 -3.50 1.14 -11.36
CA ARG A 47 -2.82 1.05 -12.65
C ARG A 47 -2.59 2.43 -13.27
N ASP A 48 -3.63 3.26 -13.33
CA ASP A 48 -3.57 4.64 -13.82
C ASP A 48 -2.46 5.43 -13.12
N GLN A 49 -2.27 5.27 -11.81
CA GLN A 49 -1.23 5.99 -11.08
C GLN A 49 0.18 5.54 -11.49
N VAL A 50 0.39 4.23 -11.62
CA VAL A 50 1.68 3.67 -12.05
C VAL A 50 2.00 4.08 -13.49
N GLU A 51 1.01 4.06 -14.40
CA GLU A 51 1.17 4.52 -15.78
C GLU A 51 1.49 6.02 -15.86
N ASN A 52 0.94 6.82 -14.93
CA ASN A 52 1.23 8.25 -14.81
C ASN A 52 2.48 8.57 -13.97
N GLY A 53 3.33 7.58 -13.69
CA GLY A 53 4.66 7.79 -13.11
C GLY A 53 4.76 7.67 -11.58
N ALA A 54 3.74 7.14 -10.91
CA ALA A 54 3.87 6.73 -9.52
C ALA A 54 4.88 5.58 -9.39
N GLN A 55 5.81 5.73 -8.46
CA GLN A 55 6.86 4.75 -8.17
C GLN A 55 6.54 3.92 -6.92
N ILE A 56 5.55 4.35 -6.14
CA ILE A 56 4.95 3.65 -5.00
C ILE A 56 3.43 3.84 -5.11
N VAL A 57 2.64 2.83 -4.76
CA VAL A 57 1.18 2.96 -4.59
C VAL A 57 0.85 3.00 -3.10
N ASP A 58 0.21 4.07 -2.63
CA ASP A 58 -0.30 4.18 -1.26
C ASP A 58 -1.73 3.65 -1.18
N VAL A 59 -2.01 2.73 -0.24
CA VAL A 59 -3.31 2.08 -0.11
C VAL A 59 -3.87 2.36 1.27
N ASN A 60 -5.00 3.06 1.32
CA ASN A 60 -5.73 3.33 2.55
C ASN A 60 -7.17 2.83 2.45
N MET A 61 -7.54 1.95 3.40
CA MET A 61 -8.87 1.33 3.50
C MET A 61 -9.60 1.69 4.81
N ASP A 62 -9.17 2.76 5.49
CA ASP A 62 -9.82 3.23 6.71
C ASP A 62 -11.16 3.88 6.37
N GLU A 63 -12.25 3.27 6.84
CA GLU A 63 -13.61 3.78 6.76
C GLU A 63 -14.48 3.08 7.81
N ALA A 64 -15.42 3.80 8.42
CA ALA A 64 -16.25 3.27 9.51
C ALA A 64 -17.22 2.16 9.03
N LEU A 65 -17.60 2.19 7.76
CA LEU A 65 -18.54 1.24 7.15
C LEU A 65 -17.85 0.00 6.54
N LEU A 66 -16.52 -0.09 6.60
CA LEU A 66 -15.75 -1.19 6.02
C LEU A 66 -15.12 -2.07 7.10
N ASP A 67 -15.05 -3.37 6.82
CA ASP A 67 -14.01 -4.20 7.40
C ASP A 67 -12.68 -3.85 6.73
N SER A 68 -11.94 -2.92 7.33
CA SER A 68 -10.69 -2.39 6.79
C SER A 68 -9.61 -3.47 6.62
N GLU A 69 -9.56 -4.49 7.49
CA GLU A 69 -8.57 -5.58 7.38
C GLU A 69 -8.88 -6.46 6.16
N GLN A 70 -10.15 -6.81 5.98
CA GLN A 70 -10.59 -7.57 4.81
C GLN A 70 -10.42 -6.76 3.52
N ALA A 71 -10.80 -5.48 3.51
CA ALA A 71 -10.68 -4.62 2.34
C ALA A 71 -9.21 -4.42 1.92
N MET A 72 -8.33 -4.16 2.90
CA MET A 72 -6.88 -4.04 2.68
C MET A 72 -6.32 -5.30 2.05
N THR A 73 -6.51 -6.45 2.70
CA THR A 73 -5.95 -7.72 2.21
C THR A 73 -6.53 -8.13 0.86
N THR A 74 -7.81 -7.83 0.60
CA THR A 74 -8.46 -8.10 -0.68
C THR A 74 -7.83 -7.26 -1.78
N PHE A 75 -7.74 -5.94 -1.60
CA PHE A 75 -7.20 -5.05 -2.62
C PHE A 75 -5.72 -5.31 -2.88
N LEU A 76 -4.91 -5.53 -1.85
CA LEU A 76 -3.49 -5.84 -1.98
C LEU A 76 -3.25 -7.12 -2.80
N LYS A 77 -4.06 -8.17 -2.58
CA LYS A 77 -3.99 -9.41 -3.38
C LYS A 77 -4.38 -9.18 -4.83
N ARG A 78 -5.36 -8.30 -5.09
CA ARG A 78 -5.80 -7.96 -6.45
C ARG A 78 -4.72 -7.21 -7.22
N ILE A 79 -4.14 -6.14 -6.66
CA ILE A 79 -3.09 -5.39 -7.34
C ILE A 79 -1.79 -6.20 -7.47
N ALA A 80 -1.52 -7.15 -6.58
CA ALA A 80 -0.39 -8.07 -6.70
C ALA A 80 -0.55 -9.08 -7.84
N ALA A 81 -1.78 -9.36 -8.27
CA ALA A 81 -2.06 -10.23 -9.42
C ALA A 81 -1.87 -9.52 -10.77
N GLU A 82 -1.71 -8.19 -10.77
CA GLU A 82 -1.54 -7.36 -11.95
C GLU A 82 -0.06 -7.04 -12.20
N PRO A 83 0.57 -7.59 -13.26
CA PRO A 83 2.01 -7.41 -13.48
C PRO A 83 2.47 -5.95 -13.57
N ASP A 84 1.64 -5.08 -14.15
CA ASP A 84 1.96 -3.66 -14.32
C ASP A 84 2.00 -2.89 -12.99
N ILE A 85 1.25 -3.34 -12.00
CA ILE A 85 1.22 -2.75 -10.66
C ILE A 85 2.24 -3.46 -9.74
N ALA A 86 2.33 -4.78 -9.81
CA ALA A 86 3.19 -5.60 -8.95
C ALA A 86 4.69 -5.25 -9.06
N ARG A 87 5.10 -4.54 -10.11
CA ARG A 87 6.48 -4.06 -10.29
C ARG A 87 6.87 -2.89 -9.37
N VAL A 88 5.90 -2.20 -8.75
CA VAL A 88 6.18 -1.09 -7.81
C VAL A 88 5.84 -1.49 -6.37
N PRO A 89 6.60 -1.00 -5.37
CA PRO A 89 6.28 -1.25 -3.97
C PRO A 89 4.95 -0.59 -3.56
N VAL A 90 4.34 -1.17 -2.53
CA VAL A 90 3.11 -0.65 -1.92
C VAL A 90 3.40 -0.03 -0.56
N MET A 91 2.79 1.12 -0.31
CA MET A 91 2.71 1.76 1.00
C MET A 91 1.35 1.41 1.63
N ILE A 92 1.38 0.74 2.78
CA ILE A 92 0.19 0.32 3.52
C ILE A 92 -0.16 1.44 4.48
N ASP A 93 -1.24 2.15 4.19
CA ASP A 93 -1.71 3.30 4.96
C ASP A 93 -2.92 2.96 5.84
N SER A 94 -2.75 3.07 7.16
CA SER A 94 -3.83 2.96 8.11
C SER A 94 -3.46 3.57 9.46
N SER A 95 -4.47 4.09 10.15
CA SER A 95 -4.41 4.48 11.56
C SER A 95 -4.47 3.30 12.53
N LYS A 96 -4.81 2.10 12.06
CA LYS A 96 -4.98 0.88 12.87
C LYS A 96 -3.84 -0.10 12.60
N TRP A 97 -3.10 -0.45 13.64
CA TRP A 97 -2.00 -1.43 13.50
C TRP A 97 -2.47 -2.78 12.97
N SER A 98 -3.67 -3.25 13.34
CA SER A 98 -4.18 -4.54 12.86
C SER A 98 -4.36 -4.59 11.33
N VAL A 99 -4.75 -3.47 10.72
CA VAL A 99 -4.87 -3.32 9.25
C VAL A 99 -3.49 -3.32 8.60
N ILE A 100 -2.53 -2.59 9.18
CA ILE A 100 -1.13 -2.61 8.74
C ILE A 100 -0.59 -4.04 8.77
N GLU A 101 -0.73 -4.73 9.91
CA GLU A 101 -0.24 -6.08 10.09
C GLU A 101 -0.91 -7.09 9.15
N ALA A 102 -2.21 -6.96 8.90
CA ALA A 102 -2.92 -7.77 7.91
C ALA A 102 -2.36 -7.56 6.49
N GLY A 103 -2.07 -6.32 6.11
CA GLY A 103 -1.42 -5.99 4.84
C GLY A 103 0.01 -6.53 4.74
N LEU A 104 0.82 -6.37 5.79
CA LEU A 104 2.20 -6.88 5.84
C LEU A 104 2.25 -8.40 5.63
N LYS A 105 1.31 -9.14 6.21
CA LYS A 105 1.22 -10.60 6.05
C LYS A 105 0.86 -11.07 4.64
N CYS A 106 0.29 -10.21 3.79
CA CYS A 106 -0.14 -10.61 2.44
C CYS A 106 0.75 -10.10 1.30
N VAL A 107 1.65 -9.14 1.56
CA VAL A 107 2.57 -8.63 0.55
C VAL A 107 3.83 -9.51 0.49
N SER A 108 4.18 -9.99 -0.71
CA SER A 108 5.38 -10.82 -0.93
C SER A 108 6.66 -9.99 -1.17
N GLY A 109 6.52 -8.71 -1.51
CA GLY A 109 7.64 -7.77 -1.67
C GLY A 109 8.02 -7.06 -0.36
N LYS A 110 8.80 -5.98 -0.47
CA LYS A 110 9.11 -5.10 0.67
C LYS A 110 8.13 -3.92 0.71
N PRO A 111 7.06 -3.97 1.52
CA PRO A 111 6.13 -2.85 1.65
C PRO A 111 6.74 -1.70 2.45
N ILE A 112 6.05 -0.56 2.43
CA ILE A 112 6.31 0.59 3.30
C ILE A 112 5.13 0.72 4.26
N VAL A 113 5.40 0.90 5.55
CA VAL A 113 4.37 1.14 6.56
C VAL A 113 4.09 2.64 6.66
N ASN A 114 2.82 3.03 6.53
CA ASN A 114 2.32 4.39 6.75
C ASN A 114 1.19 4.35 7.79
N SER A 115 1.39 4.72 9.05
CA SER A 115 2.66 5.06 9.69
C SER A 115 2.63 4.58 11.15
N ILE A 116 3.77 4.67 11.82
CA ILE A 116 3.88 4.55 13.27
C ILE A 116 4.37 5.89 13.84
N SER A 117 4.02 6.18 15.09
CA SER A 117 4.44 7.42 15.74
C SER A 117 4.53 7.26 17.25
N MET A 118 5.11 8.25 17.94
CA MET A 118 5.16 8.31 19.40
C MET A 118 3.88 8.87 20.04
N LYS A 119 2.75 8.90 19.32
CA LYS A 119 1.47 9.43 19.85
C LYS A 119 1.02 8.72 21.13
N GLU A 120 1.29 7.43 21.26
CA GLU A 120 0.97 6.60 22.43
C GLU A 120 2.18 6.42 23.37
N GLY A 121 3.27 7.14 23.13
CA GLY A 121 4.52 7.05 23.87
C GLY A 121 5.62 6.25 23.15
N GLU A 122 6.81 6.28 23.74
CA GLU A 122 8.03 5.66 23.17
C GLU A 122 7.98 4.13 23.19
N ALA A 123 7.52 3.53 24.28
CA ALA A 123 7.51 2.07 24.42
C ALA A 123 6.64 1.38 23.35
N PRO A 124 5.37 1.80 23.11
CA PRO A 124 4.57 1.27 22.00
C PRO A 124 5.23 1.51 20.63
N PHE A 125 5.81 2.70 20.39
CA PHE A 125 6.50 3.00 19.14
C PHE A 125 7.66 2.01 18.87
N LEU A 126 8.52 1.75 19.87
CA LEU A 126 9.64 0.82 19.73
C LEU A 126 9.18 -0.63 19.54
N GLU A 127 8.04 -1.01 20.14
CA GLU A 127 7.44 -2.32 19.89
C GLU A 127 7.01 -2.45 18.42
N LEU A 128 6.25 -1.49 17.90
CA LEU A 128 5.78 -1.51 16.51
C LEU A 128 6.93 -1.39 15.51
N ALA A 129 7.93 -0.54 15.79
CA ALA A 129 9.10 -0.37 14.93
C ALA A 129 9.93 -1.65 14.76
N ARG A 130 9.91 -2.57 15.74
CA ARG A 130 10.56 -3.88 15.66
C ARG A 130 9.72 -4.93 14.90
N LYS A 131 8.43 -4.68 14.72
CA LYS A 131 7.52 -5.54 13.96
C LYS A 131 7.49 -5.19 12.46
N CYS A 132 7.84 -3.96 12.10
CA CYS A 132 8.06 -3.51 10.72
C CYS A 132 9.34 -4.12 10.13
#